data_AF-A0A9E2UDA1-F1
#
_entry.id   AF-A0A9E2UDA1-F1
#
_cell.length_a   1.000
_cell.length_b   1.000
_cell.length_c   1.000
_cell.angle_alpha   90.00
_cell.angle_beta   90.00
_cell.angle_gamma   90.00
#
_symmetry.space_group_name_H-M   'P 1'
#
loop_
_entity.id
_entity.type
_entity.pdbx_description
1 polymer ?
#
loop_
_entity_poly.entity_id
_entity_poly.type
_entity_poly.pdbx_seq_one_letter_code
_entity_poly.pdbx_strand_id
1 'polypeptide(L)'
;MRRFLDTRLARVTKAKAPRDLTEARHRSLLRGRAVVRTLLRERLVQPDAGQAFAGMLRLGDAAAAELAGIPDTQELRETDLALLARDHAGAEEMFEAGLLRLVRQCSDGRELGTATASPAELLAGYVAQAAGGGAASGGPSGYAASAVTISPITRPLSPAPT
;
A
#
# COMPACT_ATOMS: atom_id res chain seq x y z
N MET A 1 29.47 -40.75 6.83
CA MET A 1 29.13 -40.04 5.57
C MET A 1 27.81 -39.25 5.59
N ARG A 2 26.73 -39.72 6.23
CA ARG A 2 25.41 -39.02 6.28
C ARG A 2 25.45 -37.57 6.79
N ARG A 3 26.17 -37.30 7.90
CA ARG A 3 26.25 -35.95 8.51
C ARG A 3 26.76 -34.84 7.59
N PHE A 4 27.60 -35.18 6.61
CA PHE A 4 28.17 -34.19 5.69
C PHE A 4 27.16 -33.75 4.61
N LEU A 5 26.25 -34.67 4.22
CA LEU A 5 25.17 -34.39 3.29
C LEU A 5 24.08 -33.54 3.94
N ASP A 6 23.72 -33.83 5.20
CA ASP A 6 22.75 -33.04 5.96
C ASP A 6 23.24 -31.59 6.17
N THR A 7 24.54 -31.43 6.45
CA THR A 7 25.15 -30.10 6.62
C THR A 7 25.22 -29.31 5.31
N ARG A 8 25.43 -29.98 4.16
CA ARG A 8 25.39 -29.32 2.84
C ARG A 8 23.97 -28.92 2.45
N LEU A 9 22.97 -29.78 2.68
CA LEU A 9 21.56 -29.47 2.43
C LEU A 9 21.10 -28.28 3.28
N ALA A 10 21.46 -28.26 4.57
CA ALA A 10 21.14 -27.15 5.46
C ALA A 10 21.81 -25.82 5.05
N ARG A 11 23.01 -25.85 4.44
CA ARG A 11 23.68 -24.64 3.92
C ARG A 11 23.06 -24.15 2.61
N VAL A 12 22.63 -25.06 1.74
CA VAL A 12 21.95 -24.70 0.48
C VAL A 12 20.57 -24.10 0.74
N THR A 13 19.83 -24.58 1.75
CA THR A 13 18.56 -23.97 2.16
C THR A 13 18.75 -22.64 2.87
N LYS A 14 19.85 -22.43 3.62
CA LYS A 14 20.16 -21.14 4.27
C LYS A 14 20.68 -20.06 3.30
N ALA A 15 21.22 -20.44 2.14
CA ALA A 15 21.83 -19.48 1.19
C ALA A 15 20.82 -18.81 0.24
N LYS A 16 19.56 -19.27 0.17
CA LYS A 16 18.52 -18.70 -0.71
C LYS A 16 17.78 -17.50 -0.12
N ALA A 17 17.73 -17.41 1.22
CA ALA A 17 16.90 -16.47 1.96
C ALA A 17 17.19 -14.96 1.79
N PRO A 18 18.43 -14.46 1.59
CA PRO A 18 18.67 -13.01 1.55
C PRO A 18 18.21 -12.34 0.24
N ARG A 19 18.35 -13.07 -0.88
CA ARG A 19 18.04 -12.55 -2.22
C ARG A 19 16.53 -12.47 -2.44
N ASP A 20 15.80 -13.49 -2.01
CA ASP A 20 14.35 -13.57 -2.18
C ASP A 20 13.61 -12.45 -1.41
N LEU A 21 14.08 -12.10 -0.21
CA LEU A 21 13.47 -11.03 0.59
C LEU A 21 13.69 -9.63 -0.02
N THR A 22 14.88 -9.36 -0.55
CA THR A 22 15.18 -8.07 -1.17
C THR A 22 14.33 -7.85 -2.41
N GLU A 23 14.19 -8.88 -3.23
CA GLU A 23 13.34 -8.85 -4.41
C GLU A 23 11.85 -8.74 -4.04
N ALA A 24 11.39 -9.44 -2.99
CA ALA A 24 10.03 -9.31 -2.48
C ALA A 24 9.72 -7.89 -1.97
N ARG A 25 10.64 -7.28 -1.22
CA ARG A 25 10.53 -5.88 -0.76
C ARG A 25 10.44 -4.92 -1.95
N HIS A 26 11.30 -5.11 -2.94
CA HIS A 26 11.33 -4.29 -4.15
C HIS A 26 10.00 -4.38 -4.91
N ARG A 27 9.54 -5.59 -5.23
CA ARG A 27 8.25 -5.79 -5.91
C ARG A 27 7.08 -5.23 -5.12
N SER A 28 7.04 -5.43 -3.79
CA SER A 28 6.01 -4.87 -2.93
C SER A 28 6.00 -3.34 -2.95
N LEU A 29 7.18 -2.71 -2.93
CA LEU A 29 7.29 -1.26 -3.02
C LEU A 29 6.78 -0.73 -4.37
N LEU A 30 7.13 -1.40 -5.47
CA LEU A 30 6.62 -1.04 -6.80
C LEU A 30 5.09 -1.13 -6.85
N ARG A 31 4.51 -2.22 -6.32
CA ARG A 31 3.05 -2.42 -6.27
C ARG A 31 2.39 -1.31 -5.46
N GLY A 32 2.92 -0.99 -4.29
CA GLY A 32 2.42 0.10 -3.45
C GLY A 32 2.42 1.45 -4.17
N ARG A 33 3.51 1.80 -4.85
CA ARG A 33 3.61 3.04 -5.62
C ARG A 33 2.63 3.10 -6.79
N ALA A 34 2.46 2.00 -7.52
CA ALA A 34 1.51 1.90 -8.61
C ALA A 34 0.06 2.08 -8.12
N VAL A 35 -0.29 1.45 -6.98
CA VAL A 35 -1.61 1.61 -6.36
C VAL A 35 -1.85 3.05 -5.92
N VAL A 36 -0.90 3.68 -5.22
CA VAL A 36 -1.05 5.08 -4.79
C VAL A 36 -1.26 6.00 -5.99
N ARG A 37 -0.54 5.80 -7.09
CA ARG A 37 -0.77 6.57 -8.32
C ARG A 37 -2.19 6.37 -8.87
N THR A 38 -2.69 5.14 -8.92
CA THR A 38 -4.06 4.88 -9.39
C THR A 38 -5.08 5.63 -8.54
N LEU A 39 -4.95 5.55 -7.21
CA LEU A 39 -5.80 6.28 -6.27
C LEU A 39 -5.72 7.80 -6.49
N LEU A 40 -4.51 8.34 -6.65
CA LEU A 40 -4.32 9.78 -6.91
C LEU A 40 -4.96 10.22 -8.23
N ARG A 41 -4.85 9.41 -9.30
CA ARG A 41 -5.44 9.72 -10.60
C ARG A 41 -6.97 9.69 -10.58
N GLU A 42 -7.56 8.73 -9.88
CA GLU A 42 -9.03 8.57 -9.83
C GLU A 42 -9.76 9.72 -9.15
N ARG A 43 -9.09 10.53 -8.32
CA ARG A 43 -9.71 11.68 -7.63
C ARG A 43 -9.11 13.03 -8.02
N LEU A 44 -8.31 13.09 -9.08
CA LEU A 44 -7.71 14.34 -9.53
C LEU A 44 -8.79 15.22 -10.20
N VAL A 45 -9.51 15.99 -9.38
CA VAL A 45 -10.40 17.08 -9.77
C VAL A 45 -9.78 18.45 -9.41
N GLN A 46 -8.65 18.46 -8.70
CA GLN A 46 -7.99 19.68 -8.23
C GLN A 46 -6.93 20.16 -9.23
N PRO A 47 -7.10 21.33 -9.88
CA PRO A 47 -6.15 21.87 -10.85
C PRO A 47 -4.80 22.29 -10.23
N ASP A 48 -4.67 22.29 -8.90
CA ASP A 48 -3.52 22.87 -8.19
C ASP A 48 -2.81 21.87 -7.25
N ALA A 49 -2.71 20.60 -7.67
CA ALA A 49 -2.15 19.54 -6.83
C ALA A 49 -0.67 19.73 -6.45
N GLY A 50 0.04 20.74 -6.97
CA GLY A 50 1.40 21.07 -6.52
C GLY A 50 2.48 20.04 -6.86
N GLN A 51 3.73 20.37 -6.51
CA GLN A 51 4.92 19.64 -6.94
C GLN A 51 5.04 18.24 -6.32
N ALA A 52 4.63 18.06 -5.06
CA ALA A 52 4.72 16.78 -4.37
C ALA A 52 3.78 15.73 -5.02
N PHE A 53 2.58 16.12 -5.45
CA PHE A 53 1.68 15.23 -6.19
C PHE A 53 2.24 14.87 -7.57
N ALA A 54 2.77 15.84 -8.31
CA ALA A 54 3.41 15.57 -9.60
C ALA A 54 4.60 14.60 -9.44
N GLY A 55 5.39 14.78 -8.38
CA GLY A 55 6.47 13.86 -7.99
C GLY A 55 5.96 12.45 -7.72
N MET A 56 4.88 12.31 -6.95
CA MET A 56 4.31 11.01 -6.61
C MET A 56 3.71 10.30 -7.83
N LEU A 57 3.05 11.04 -8.73
CA LEU A 57 2.56 10.48 -10.00
C LEU A 57 3.69 9.95 -10.86
N ARG A 58 4.79 10.71 -11.01
CA ARG A 58 5.98 10.27 -11.75
C ARG A 58 6.61 9.02 -11.12
N LEU A 59 6.72 8.98 -9.79
CA LEU A 59 7.22 7.80 -9.08
C LEU A 59 6.35 6.57 -9.29
N GLY A 60 5.04 6.74 -9.27
CA GLY A 60 4.11 5.65 -9.56
C GLY A 60 4.10 5.23 -11.03
N ASP A 61 4.28 6.16 -11.97
CA ASP A 61 4.40 5.87 -13.40
C ASP A 61 5.66 5.02 -13.67
N ALA A 62 6.80 5.41 -13.08
CA ALA A 62 8.03 4.64 -13.14
C ALA A 62 7.85 3.24 -12.54
N ALA A 63 7.19 3.15 -11.38
CA ALA A 63 6.93 1.87 -10.73
C ALA A 63 6.01 0.94 -11.54
N ALA A 64 4.98 1.50 -12.18
CA ALA A 64 4.09 0.75 -13.05
C ALA A 64 4.80 0.25 -14.32
N ALA A 65 5.66 1.09 -14.92
CA ALA A 65 6.47 0.70 -16.06
C ALA A 65 7.45 -0.43 -15.71
N GLU A 66 8.07 -0.36 -14.54
CA GLU A 66 8.97 -1.41 -14.06
C GLU A 66 8.21 -2.72 -13.76
N LEU A 67 7.04 -2.63 -13.11
CA LEU A 67 6.19 -3.80 -12.87
C LEU A 67 5.71 -4.46 -14.16
N ALA A 68 5.48 -3.71 -15.23
CA ALA A 68 5.11 -4.29 -16.52
C ALA A 68 6.20 -5.21 -17.11
N GLY A 69 7.45 -5.04 -16.69
CA GLY A 69 8.56 -5.93 -17.04
C GLY A 69 8.70 -7.17 -16.14
N ILE A 70 7.91 -7.27 -15.07
CA ILE A 70 7.97 -8.36 -14.09
C ILE A 70 6.68 -9.18 -14.19
N PRO A 71 6.75 -10.52 -14.34
CA PRO A 71 5.57 -11.38 -14.25
C PRO A 71 4.93 -11.30 -12.86
N ASP A 72 3.89 -10.49 -12.71
CA ASP A 72 3.25 -10.22 -11.42
C ASP A 72 2.04 -11.15 -11.18
N THR A 73 2.31 -12.45 -11.00
CA THR A 73 1.29 -13.47 -10.76
C THR A 73 0.75 -13.41 -9.32
N GLN A 74 -0.46 -13.93 -9.10
CA GLN A 74 -1.05 -14.00 -7.77
C GLN A 74 -0.18 -14.83 -6.80
N GLU A 75 0.34 -15.97 -7.24
CA GLU A 75 1.21 -16.85 -6.45
C GLU A 75 2.49 -16.13 -5.98
N LEU A 76 3.07 -15.28 -6.85
CA LEU A 76 4.23 -14.46 -6.50
C LEU A 76 3.89 -13.42 -5.44
N ARG A 77 2.71 -12.79 -5.55
CA ARG A 77 2.22 -11.81 -4.56
C ARG A 77 2.02 -12.46 -3.18
N GLU A 78 1.39 -13.63 -3.14
CA GLU A 78 1.17 -14.36 -1.89
C GLU A 78 2.49 -14.79 -1.25
N THR A 79 3.45 -15.25 -2.06
CA THR A 79 4.80 -15.59 -1.60
C THR A 79 5.53 -14.39 -1.03
N ASP A 80 5.53 -13.26 -1.76
CA ASP A 80 6.14 -12.00 -1.31
C ASP A 80 5.51 -11.55 0.02
N LEU A 81 4.18 -11.58 0.12
CA LEU A 81 3.45 -11.18 1.32
C LEU A 81 3.79 -12.08 2.51
N ALA A 82 3.85 -13.40 2.32
CA ALA A 82 4.22 -14.33 3.38
C ALA A 82 5.68 -14.13 3.86
N LEU A 83 6.60 -13.77 2.95
CA LEU A 83 7.98 -13.45 3.30
C LEU A 83 8.06 -12.14 4.11
N LEU A 84 7.36 -11.10 3.66
CA LEU A 84 7.37 -9.80 4.31
C LEU A 84 6.70 -9.84 5.68
N ALA A 85 5.59 -10.57 5.83
CA ALA A 85 4.89 -10.72 7.10
C ALA A 85 5.76 -11.39 8.19
N ARG A 86 6.66 -12.31 7.79
CA ARG A 86 7.61 -12.95 8.71
C ARG A 86 8.73 -12.01 9.14
N ASP A 87 9.18 -11.17 8.22
CA ASP A 87 10.31 -10.25 8.42
C ASP A 87 9.90 -8.98 9.18
N HIS A 88 8.64 -8.56 9.02
CA HIS A 88 8.09 -7.35 9.62
C HIS A 88 6.71 -7.62 10.27
N ALA A 89 6.67 -8.57 11.20
CA ALA A 89 5.46 -8.81 11.98
C ALA A 89 4.99 -7.51 12.67
N GLY A 90 3.73 -7.12 12.48
CA GLY A 90 3.17 -5.89 13.04
C GLY A 90 3.35 -4.62 12.19
N ALA A 91 4.07 -4.69 11.06
CA ALA A 91 4.33 -3.48 10.27
C ALA A 91 3.10 -2.95 9.54
N GLU A 92 2.15 -3.83 9.17
CA GLU A 92 0.89 -3.40 8.59
C GLU A 92 0.07 -2.59 9.61
N GLU A 93 -0.04 -3.09 10.83
CA GLU A 93 -0.77 -2.43 11.92
C GLU A 93 -0.09 -1.11 12.35
N MET A 94 1.24 -1.08 12.41
CA MET A 94 1.98 0.16 12.70
C MET A 94 1.82 1.18 11.58
N PHE A 95 1.86 0.74 10.33
CA PHE A 95 1.66 1.60 9.17
C PHE A 95 0.23 2.14 9.15
N GLU A 96 -0.78 1.29 9.36
CA GLU A 96 -2.19 1.66 9.44
C GLU A 96 -2.42 2.68 10.56
N ALA A 97 -1.93 2.41 11.76
CA ALA A 97 -2.03 3.35 12.89
C ALA A 97 -1.35 4.69 12.61
N GLY A 98 -0.20 4.67 11.92
CA GLY A 98 0.51 5.86 11.46
C GLY A 98 -0.29 6.65 10.43
N LEU A 99 -0.87 5.97 9.45
CA LEU A 99 -1.68 6.58 8.40
C LEU A 99 -2.95 7.19 8.98
N LEU A 100 -3.69 6.47 9.83
CA LEU A 100 -4.88 6.97 10.51
C LEU A 100 -4.60 8.21 11.35
N ARG A 101 -3.43 8.26 12.01
CA ARG A 101 -2.98 9.46 12.74
C ARG A 101 -2.80 10.65 11.79
N LEU A 102 -2.15 10.44 10.65
CA LEU A 102 -1.96 11.51 9.64
C LEU A 102 -3.29 11.95 9.05
N VAL A 103 -4.21 11.03 8.76
CA VAL A 103 -5.56 11.32 8.25
C VAL A 103 -6.31 12.22 9.21
N ARG A 104 -6.28 11.88 10.51
CA ARG A 104 -6.89 12.69 11.55
C ARG A 104 -6.29 14.09 11.60
N GLN A 105 -4.97 14.20 11.60
CA GLN A 105 -4.29 15.49 11.59
C GLN A 105 -4.68 16.36 10.38
N CYS A 106 -4.78 15.77 9.18
CA CYS A 106 -5.23 16.48 7.99
C CYS A 106 -6.70 16.92 8.11
N SER A 107 -7.55 16.06 8.68
CA SER A 107 -8.98 16.36 8.91
C SER A 107 -9.18 17.49 9.93
N ASP A 108 -8.28 17.58 10.91
CA ASP A 108 -8.23 18.67 11.90
C ASP A 108 -7.66 19.99 11.33
N GLY A 109 -7.42 20.06 10.01
CA GLY A 109 -6.97 21.27 9.32
C GLY A 109 -5.46 21.46 9.24
N ARG A 110 -4.65 20.43 9.54
CA ARG A 110 -3.20 20.50 9.31
C ARG A 110 -2.92 20.66 7.82
N GLU A 111 -2.32 21.78 7.44
CA GLU A 111 -1.88 22.01 6.07
C GLU A 111 -0.72 21.08 5.69
N LEU A 112 -0.84 20.47 4.51
CA LEU A 112 0.23 19.67 3.91
C LEU A 112 1.12 20.59 3.08
N GLY A 113 2.44 20.52 3.30
CA GLY A 113 3.40 21.22 2.46
C GLY A 113 3.34 20.66 1.03
N THR A 114 2.77 21.41 0.09
CA THR A 114 2.58 20.95 -1.30
C THR A 114 3.89 20.68 -2.05
N ALA A 115 5.03 21.14 -1.52
CA ALA A 115 6.37 20.87 -2.04
C ALA A 115 7.16 19.80 -1.26
N THR A 116 6.79 19.52 -0.01
CA THR A 116 7.60 18.72 0.93
C THR A 116 6.86 17.52 1.52
N ALA A 117 5.55 17.40 1.27
CA ALA A 117 4.74 16.32 1.81
C ALA A 117 5.29 14.97 1.38
N SER A 118 5.46 14.10 2.38
CA SER A 118 5.82 12.71 2.15
C SER A 118 4.68 11.96 1.44
N PRO A 119 4.96 10.83 0.77
CA PRO A 119 3.92 10.00 0.16
C PRO A 119 2.81 9.57 1.13
N ALA A 120 3.16 9.29 2.40
CA ALA A 120 2.20 8.94 3.43
C ALA A 120 1.32 10.13 3.83
N GLU A 121 1.87 11.34 3.91
CA GLU A 121 1.11 12.57 4.17
C GLU A 121 0.18 12.90 3.00
N LEU A 122 0.64 12.77 1.76
CA LEU A 122 -0.21 12.94 0.57
C LEU A 122 -1.37 11.94 0.55
N LEU A 123 -1.09 10.66 0.85
CA LEU A 123 -2.12 9.63 0.96
C LEU A 123 -3.09 9.93 2.10
N ALA A 124 -2.59 10.40 3.25
CA ALA A 124 -3.43 10.76 4.38
C ALA A 124 -4.34 11.95 4.08
N GLY A 125 -3.82 13.01 3.45
CA GLY A 125 -4.60 14.15 3.00
C GLY A 125 -5.65 13.75 1.96
N TYR A 126 -5.33 12.80 1.08
CA TYR A 126 -6.28 12.22 0.14
C TYR A 126 -7.42 11.49 0.88
N VAL A 127 -7.11 10.62 1.83
CA VAL A 127 -8.12 9.87 2.60
C VAL A 127 -8.98 10.81 3.46
N ALA A 128 -8.37 11.82 4.08
CA ALA A 128 -9.08 12.85 4.86
C ALA A 128 -10.09 13.63 4.00
N GLN A 129 -9.71 14.05 2.79
CA GLN A 129 -10.62 14.72 1.86
C GLN A 129 -11.76 13.81 1.40
N ALA A 130 -11.49 12.53 1.15
CA ALA A 130 -12.51 11.55 0.78
C ALA A 130 -13.54 11.33 1.92
N ALA A 131 -13.10 11.38 3.18
CA ALA A 131 -13.97 11.25 4.35
C ALA A 131 -14.74 12.55 4.67
N GLY A 132 -14.14 13.71 4.40
CA GLY A 132 -14.73 15.04 4.68
C GLY A 132 -15.65 15.60 3.59
N GLY A 133 -15.67 15.00 2.39
CA GLY A 133 -16.42 15.48 1.22
C GLY A 133 -17.95 15.49 1.31
N GLY A 134 -18.53 15.29 2.50
CA GLY A 134 -19.97 15.40 2.75
C GLY A 134 -20.45 16.77 3.24
N ALA A 135 -19.56 17.72 3.55
CA ALA A 135 -19.97 18.93 4.28
C ALA A 135 -19.23 20.23 3.89
N ALA A 136 -19.07 20.52 2.59
CA ALA A 136 -18.91 21.91 2.11
C ALA A 136 -18.86 21.99 0.57
N SER A 137 -20.02 21.90 -0.08
CA SER A 137 -20.24 22.70 -1.29
C SER A 137 -21.70 23.10 -1.38
N GLY A 138 -21.97 24.36 -1.11
CA GLY A 138 -23.23 24.99 -1.50
C GLY A 138 -23.26 25.09 -3.02
N GLY A 139 -23.97 24.18 -3.68
CA GLY A 139 -24.22 24.20 -5.11
C GLY A 139 -25.08 23.01 -5.53
N PRO A 140 -26.27 23.22 -6.13
CA PRO A 140 -27.18 22.12 -6.44
C PRO A 140 -26.71 21.42 -7.70
N SER A 141 -26.13 20.23 -7.57
CA SER A 141 -26.03 19.32 -8.69
C SER A 141 -26.10 17.89 -8.19
N GLY A 142 -27.28 17.31 -8.37
CA GLY A 142 -27.55 15.93 -8.01
C GLY A 142 -26.69 14.99 -8.82
N TYR A 143 -25.83 14.23 -8.15
CA TYR A 143 -25.34 12.96 -8.66
C TYR A 143 -25.32 11.95 -7.51
N ALA A 144 -25.93 10.81 -7.78
CA ALA A 144 -26.27 9.78 -6.83
C ALA A 144 -25.04 9.22 -6.11
N ALA A 145 -25.15 9.12 -4.79
CA ALA A 145 -24.22 8.42 -3.93
C ALA A 145 -24.16 6.93 -4.31
N SER A 146 -23.10 6.51 -4.99
CA SER A 146 -22.72 5.10 -5.03
C SER A 146 -21.93 4.82 -3.75
N ALA A 147 -22.60 4.20 -2.78
CA ALA A 147 -21.99 3.70 -1.57
C ALA A 147 -20.96 2.61 -1.94
N VAL A 148 -19.67 2.94 -1.81
CA VAL A 148 -18.61 1.92 -1.81
C VAL A 148 -18.58 1.31 -0.42
N THR A 149 -19.36 0.26 -0.22
CA THR A 149 -19.24 -0.65 0.93
C THR A 149 -17.91 -1.39 0.85
N ILE A 150 -16.92 -0.94 1.62
CA ILE A 150 -15.77 -1.77 1.95
C ILE A 150 -16.25 -2.76 3.01
N SER A 151 -16.66 -3.95 2.58
CA SER A 151 -17.00 -5.04 3.49
C SER A 151 -15.73 -5.53 4.20
N PRO A 152 -15.71 -5.64 5.54
CA PRO A 152 -14.64 -6.36 6.22
C PRO A 152 -14.78 -7.85 5.90
N ILE A 153 -13.69 -8.46 5.43
CA ILE A 153 -13.58 -9.91 5.25
C ILE A 153 -13.68 -10.54 6.65
N THR A 154 -14.88 -10.99 7.02
CA THR A 154 -15.11 -11.82 8.19
C THR A 154 -14.47 -13.18 7.96
N ARG A 155 -13.48 -13.51 8.80
CA ARG A 155 -12.94 -14.86 9.01
C ARG A 155 -14.08 -15.90 9.09
N PRO A 156 -13.98 -17.06 8.43
CA PRO A 156 -14.77 -18.20 8.83
C PRO A 156 -14.24 -18.75 10.16
N LEU A 157 -15.12 -18.83 11.16
CA LEU A 157 -14.90 -19.62 12.37
C LEU A 157 -14.77 -21.10 11.98
N SER A 158 -13.71 -21.74 12.51
CA SER A 158 -13.55 -23.19 12.52
C SER A 158 -14.76 -23.91 13.11
N PRO A 159 -15.17 -25.09 12.60
CA PRO A 159 -15.92 -26.05 13.39
C PRO A 159 -14.98 -26.86 14.29
N ALA A 160 -15.45 -27.11 15.51
CA ALA A 160 -14.81 -27.92 16.56
C ALA A 160 -14.78 -29.42 16.22
N PRO A 161 -13.99 -30.22 16.96
CA PRO A 161 -13.73 -31.63 16.66
C PRO A 161 -14.86 -32.54 17.15
N THR A 162 -15.03 -33.67 16.48
CA THR A 162 -15.70 -34.88 16.98
C THR A 162 -14.72 -36.02 16.99
#